data_AF-A0A537ZN75-F1
#
_entry.id   AF-A0A537ZN75-F1
#
_cell.length_a   1.000
_cell.length_b   1.000
_cell.length_c   1.000
_cell.angle_alpha   90.00
_cell.angle_beta   90.00
_cell.angle_gamma   90.00
#
_symmetry.space_group_name_H-M   'P 1'
#
loop_
_entity.id
_entity.type
_entity.pdbx_description
1 polymer ?
#
loop_
_entity_poly.entity_id
_entity_poly.type
_entity_poly.pdbx_seq_one_letter_code
_entity_poly.pdbx_strand_id
1 'polypeptide(L)'
;MSGDSSVTAMHKAARRFPAGKQVHVLYFGDLDPTGDDIPRVLQEKLDNYGAPPYTLTRIALKPEHVARYHLPTRPTKRRRGMRNPEFEGESVELDALPPDVLHELVEQAIAPHVDLGVRAAVEQEEAAERVALQRLVRRWRRRQDR
;
A
#
# COMPACT_ATOMS: atom_id res chain seq x y z
N MET A 1 -3.28 7.74 -23.96
CA MET A 1 -2.54 8.67 -23.06
C MET A 1 -2.70 8.17 -21.64
N SER A 2 -1.76 7.37 -21.11
CA SER A 2 -1.87 6.78 -19.76
C SER A 2 -0.49 6.59 -19.10
N GLY A 3 0.51 7.39 -19.48
CA GLY A 3 1.92 7.20 -19.05
C GLY A 3 2.46 8.23 -18.05
N ASP A 4 1.86 9.42 -17.97
CA ASP A 4 2.51 10.55 -17.29
C ASP A 4 2.28 10.60 -15.78
N SER A 5 1.20 9.99 -15.27
CA SER A 5 0.88 10.05 -13.84
C SER A 5 1.82 9.21 -12.97
N SER A 6 2.16 8.00 -13.42
CA SER A 6 3.02 7.07 -12.69
C SER A 6 4.49 7.48 -12.72
N VAL A 7 5.00 7.97 -13.86
CA VAL A 7 6.37 8.50 -13.99
C VAL A 7 6.55 9.73 -13.11
N THR A 8 5.62 10.68 -13.17
CA THR A 8 5.68 11.90 -12.36
C THR A 8 5.54 11.61 -10.87
N ALA A 9 4.69 10.65 -10.49
CA ALA A 9 4.55 10.21 -9.10
C ALA A 9 5.84 9.58 -8.56
N MET A 10 6.47 8.68 -9.32
CA MET A 10 7.73 8.04 -8.94
C MET A 10 8.88 9.05 -8.82
N HIS A 11 9.01 9.97 -9.78
CA HIS A 11 10.01 11.04 -9.70
C HIS A 11 9.80 11.95 -8.47
N LYS A 12 8.54 12.33 -8.19
CA LYS A 12 8.20 13.10 -6.97
C LYS A 12 8.48 12.30 -5.69
N ALA A 13 8.25 10.99 -5.70
CA ALA A 13 8.54 10.11 -4.57
C ALA A 13 10.04 10.03 -4.30
N ALA A 14 10.86 9.76 -5.34
CA ALA A 14 12.32 9.72 -5.23
C ALA A 14 12.89 11.00 -4.59
N ARG A 15 12.40 12.17 -5.00
CA ARG A 15 12.84 13.47 -4.43
C ARG A 15 12.38 13.73 -3.00
N ARG A 16 11.37 13.01 -2.52
CA ARG A 16 10.87 13.12 -1.14
C ARG A 16 11.57 12.18 -0.18
N PHE A 17 12.37 11.24 -0.69
CA PHE A 17 13.08 10.30 0.16
C PHE A 17 14.04 11.10 1.06
N PRO A 18 13.85 11.04 2.38
CA PRO A 18 14.70 11.77 3.31
C PRO A 18 16.13 11.20 3.27
N ALA A 19 17.11 12.09 3.09
CA ALA A 19 18.51 11.71 3.25
C ALA A 19 18.77 11.28 4.71
N GLY A 20 19.53 10.19 4.88
CA GLY A 20 19.94 9.71 6.21
C GLY A 20 18.85 9.00 7.03
N LYS A 21 17.68 8.71 6.44
CA LYS A 21 16.67 7.84 7.05
C LYS A 21 16.48 6.58 6.22
N GLN A 22 16.08 5.50 6.89
CA GLN A 22 15.70 4.27 6.21
C GLN A 22 14.35 4.47 5.50
N VAL A 23 14.29 4.19 4.20
CA VAL A 23 13.06 4.28 3.42
C VAL A 23 12.58 2.88 3.08
N HIS A 24 11.33 2.57 3.42
CA HIS A 24 10.66 1.32 3.06
C HIS A 24 9.55 1.61 2.04
N VAL A 25 9.58 0.92 0.91
CA VAL A 25 8.57 0.97 -0.14
C VAL A 25 7.81 -0.34 -0.12
N LEU A 26 6.55 -0.28 0.29
CA LEU A 26 5.67 -1.44 0.40
C LEU A 26 4.77 -1.49 -0.83
N TYR A 27 4.88 -2.57 -1.60
CA TYR A 27 4.16 -2.72 -2.86
C TYR A 27 2.97 -3.69 -2.72
N PHE A 28 1.81 -3.20 -3.14
CA PHE A 28 0.56 -3.94 -3.24
C PHE A 28 0.10 -3.86 -4.70
N GLY A 29 -0.03 -5.00 -5.37
CA GLY A 29 -0.46 -5.04 -6.77
C GLY A 29 -0.96 -6.41 -7.18
N ASP A 30 -1.44 -6.50 -8.42
CA ASP A 30 -2.07 -7.70 -8.94
C ASP A 30 -1.09 -8.86 -9.02
N LEU A 31 -1.58 -10.08 -8.81
CA LEU A 31 -0.85 -11.28 -9.15
C LEU A 31 -1.06 -11.53 -10.64
N ASP A 32 -0.25 -10.90 -11.48
CA ASP A 32 -0.23 -11.14 -12.92
C ASP A 32 1.17 -10.80 -13.47
N PRO A 33 1.47 -11.08 -14.76
CA PRO A 33 2.79 -10.81 -15.33
C PRO A 33 3.23 -9.34 -15.23
N THR A 34 2.27 -8.40 -15.22
CA THR A 34 2.58 -6.96 -15.12
C THR A 34 2.83 -6.58 -13.67
N GLY A 35 1.95 -6.99 -12.77
CA GLY A 35 2.07 -6.76 -11.33
C GLY A 35 3.36 -7.33 -10.76
N ASP A 36 3.80 -8.48 -11.25
CA ASP A 36 5.06 -9.12 -10.86
C ASP A 36 6.31 -8.33 -11.31
N ASP A 37 6.25 -7.68 -12.48
CA ASP A 37 7.36 -6.89 -13.04
C ASP A 37 7.44 -5.45 -12.50
N ILE A 38 6.33 -4.91 -11.96
CA ILE A 38 6.28 -3.53 -11.45
C ILE A 38 7.36 -3.23 -10.40
N PRO A 39 7.64 -4.10 -9.40
CA PRO A 39 8.72 -3.85 -8.45
C PRO A 39 10.07 -3.59 -9.12
N ARG A 40 10.44 -4.39 -10.13
CA ARG A 40 11.69 -4.20 -10.89
C ARG A 40 11.69 -2.85 -11.61
N VAL A 41 10.59 -2.52 -12.31
CA VAL A 41 10.45 -1.24 -13.02
C VAL A 41 10.49 -0.05 -12.06
N LEU A 42 9.87 -0.18 -10.90
CA LEU A 42 9.89 0.85 -9.87
C LEU A 42 11.30 1.06 -9.35
N GLN A 43 12.02 -0.03 -9.07
CA GLN A 43 13.40 0.02 -8.62
C GLN A 43 14.30 0.73 -9.64
N GLU A 44 14.28 0.28 -10.91
CA GLU A 44 15.03 0.91 -11.99
C GLU A 44 14.74 2.40 -12.12
N LYS A 45 13.48 2.82 -12.00
CA LYS A 45 13.11 4.23 -12.09
C LYS A 45 13.59 5.05 -10.90
N LEU A 46 13.38 4.56 -9.68
CA LEU A 46 13.84 5.26 -8.47
C LEU A 46 15.36 5.44 -8.50
N ASP A 47 16.08 4.40 -8.90
CA ASP A 47 17.55 4.41 -9.02
C ASP A 47 18.00 5.41 -10.11
N ASN A 48 17.35 5.39 -11.28
CA ASN A 48 17.61 6.35 -12.35
C ASN A 48 17.33 7.82 -11.95
N TYR A 49 16.43 8.05 -11.00
CA TYR A 49 16.14 9.38 -10.45
C TYR A 49 17.05 9.77 -9.28
N GLY A 50 18.03 8.93 -8.92
CA GLY A 50 18.96 9.20 -7.83
C GLY A 50 18.31 9.13 -6.46
N ALA A 51 17.31 8.26 -6.27
CA ALA A 51 16.71 8.04 -4.96
C ALA A 51 17.79 7.57 -3.95
N PRO A 52 17.83 8.12 -2.71
CA PRO A 52 18.62 7.57 -1.61
C PRO A 52 18.28 6.09 -1.34
N PRO A 53 19.15 5.33 -0.64
CA PRO A 53 18.91 3.91 -0.35
C PRO A 53 17.53 3.62 0.26
N TYR A 54 16.86 2.60 -0.27
CA TYR A 54 15.54 2.15 0.17
C TYR A 54 15.44 0.63 0.12
N THR A 55 14.42 0.08 0.78
CA THR A 55 14.03 -1.32 0.67
C THR A 55 12.67 -1.40 0.01
N LEU A 56 12.57 -2.11 -1.12
CA LEU A 56 11.32 -2.39 -1.80
C LEU A 56 10.84 -3.81 -1.46
N THR A 57 9.60 -3.94 -1.02
CA THR A 57 9.02 -5.23 -0.62
C THR A 57 7.62 -5.39 -1.18
N ARG A 58 7.39 -6.46 -1.93
CA ARG A 58 6.04 -6.88 -2.34
C ARG A 58 5.32 -7.52 -1.15
N ILE A 59 4.26 -6.88 -0.68
CA ILE A 59 3.42 -7.36 0.42
C ILE A 59 2.27 -8.19 -0.15
N ALA A 60 1.57 -7.65 -1.15
CA ALA A 60 0.46 -8.32 -1.83
C ALA A 60 0.46 -8.01 -3.33
N LEU A 61 -0.22 -8.77 -4.16
CA LEU A 61 -0.80 -10.08 -3.92
C LEU A 61 0.24 -11.18 -4.21
N LYS A 62 0.28 -12.23 -3.40
CA LYS A 62 1.21 -13.36 -3.56
C LYS A 62 0.42 -14.65 -3.81
N PRO A 63 1.00 -15.67 -4.46
CA PRO A 63 0.31 -16.96 -4.67
C PRO A 63 -0.25 -17.57 -3.38
N GLU A 64 0.48 -17.43 -2.27
CA GLU A 64 0.05 -17.89 -0.94
C GLU A 64 -1.25 -17.21 -0.46
N HIS A 65 -1.50 -15.96 -0.83
CA HIS A 65 -2.75 -15.26 -0.49
C HIS A 65 -3.94 -15.81 -1.28
N VAL A 66 -3.73 -16.22 -2.54
CA VAL A 66 -4.78 -16.82 -3.38
C VAL A 66 -5.30 -18.10 -2.73
N ALA A 67 -4.37 -18.98 -2.33
CA ALA A 67 -4.73 -20.22 -1.65
C ALA A 67 -5.35 -19.97 -0.27
N ARG A 68 -4.78 -19.05 0.52
CA ARG A 68 -5.25 -18.76 1.88
C ARG A 68 -6.65 -18.16 1.93
N TYR A 69 -6.97 -17.25 1.02
CA TYR A 69 -8.24 -16.51 1.01
C TYR A 69 -9.24 -17.02 -0.04
N HIS A 70 -8.92 -18.13 -0.72
CA HIS A 70 -9.77 -18.75 -1.74
C HIS A 70 -10.22 -17.74 -2.81
N LEU A 71 -9.27 -16.93 -3.29
CA LEU A 71 -9.56 -15.83 -4.20
C LEU A 71 -9.98 -16.35 -5.58
N PRO A 72 -10.92 -15.68 -6.26
CA PRO A 72 -11.26 -16.03 -7.63
C PRO A 72 -10.06 -15.83 -8.54
N THR A 73 -9.78 -16.83 -9.37
CA THR A 73 -8.65 -16.83 -10.28
C THR A 73 -9.11 -16.79 -11.73
N ARG A 74 -8.25 -16.26 -12.61
CA ARG A 74 -8.43 -16.33 -14.06
C ARG A 74 -7.19 -16.84 -14.76
N PRO A 75 -7.32 -17.63 -15.84
CA PRO A 75 -6.16 -18.03 -16.64
C PRO A 75 -5.37 -16.82 -17.13
N THR A 76 -4.05 -16.87 -16.95
CA THR A 76 -3.16 -15.80 -17.41
C THR A 76 -3.06 -15.81 -18.94
N LYS A 77 -3.53 -14.74 -19.58
CA LYS A 77 -3.51 -14.64 -21.03
C LYS A 77 -2.10 -14.39 -21.56
N ARG A 78 -1.47 -15.42 -22.11
CA ARG A 78 -0.17 -15.29 -22.79
C ARG A 78 -0.32 -14.47 -24.07
N ARG A 79 0.51 -13.44 -24.23
CA ARG A 79 0.57 -12.58 -25.42
C ARG A 79 2.02 -12.25 -25.78
N ARG A 80 2.27 -11.98 -27.07
CA ARG A 80 3.55 -11.42 -27.53
C ARG A 80 3.76 -10.06 -26.87
N GLY A 81 4.91 -9.85 -26.23
CA GLY A 81 5.24 -8.62 -25.49
C GLY A 81 4.74 -8.57 -24.04
N MET A 82 4.41 -9.72 -23.45
CA MET A 82 4.09 -9.84 -22.02
C MET A 82 5.27 -9.39 -21.14
N ARG A 83 4.96 -8.73 -20.03
CA ARG A 83 5.97 -8.10 -19.15
C ARG A 83 6.91 -9.12 -18.51
N ASN A 84 6.35 -10.18 -17.93
CA ASN A 84 7.09 -11.33 -17.43
C ASN A 84 6.68 -12.61 -18.20
N PRO A 85 7.44 -13.05 -19.22
CA PRO A 85 7.17 -14.27 -19.98
C PRO A 85 7.22 -15.57 -19.17
N GLU A 86 8.01 -15.57 -18.08
CA GLU A 86 8.24 -16.69 -17.18
C GLU A 86 7.15 -16.80 -16.10
N PHE A 87 6.22 -15.84 -16.04
CA PHE A 87 5.09 -15.92 -15.14
C PHE A 87 4.27 -17.19 -15.42
N GLU A 88 4.13 -18.02 -14.39
CA GLU A 88 3.34 -19.23 -14.39
C GLU A 88 2.21 -19.13 -13.37
N GLY A 89 1.07 -19.73 -13.71
CA GLY A 89 -0.11 -19.74 -12.85
C GLY A 89 -1.20 -18.77 -13.30
N GLU A 90 -2.13 -18.54 -12.38
CA GLU A 90 -3.34 -17.78 -12.62
C GLU A 90 -3.17 -16.32 -12.24
N SER A 91 -3.94 -15.46 -12.89
CA SER A 91 -3.96 -14.04 -12.56
C SER A 91 -5.05 -13.74 -11.54
N VAL A 92 -4.75 -12.87 -10.58
CA VAL A 92 -5.70 -12.38 -9.57
C VAL A 92 -5.50 -10.89 -9.35
N GLU A 93 -6.58 -10.13 -9.36
CA GLU A 93 -6.55 -8.69 -9.10
C GLU A 93 -6.52 -8.41 -7.60
N LEU A 94 -5.84 -7.35 -7.20
CA LEU A 94 -5.69 -7.01 -5.78
C LEU A 94 -7.04 -6.76 -5.09
N ASP A 95 -8.01 -6.22 -5.83
CA ASP A 95 -9.37 -5.92 -5.34
C ASP A 95 -10.21 -7.19 -5.08
N ALA A 96 -9.75 -8.36 -5.51
CA ALA A 96 -10.33 -9.63 -5.14
C ALA A 96 -10.09 -9.96 -3.65
N LEU A 97 -9.10 -9.35 -3.00
CA LEU A 97 -8.92 -9.48 -1.55
C LEU A 97 -10.10 -8.85 -0.80
N PRO A 98 -10.64 -9.53 0.24
CA PRO A 98 -11.57 -8.89 1.15
C PRO A 98 -10.97 -7.60 1.73
N PRO A 99 -11.74 -6.50 1.84
CA PRO A 99 -11.23 -5.21 2.34
C PRO A 99 -10.55 -5.31 3.71
N ASP A 100 -11.13 -6.09 4.62
CA ASP A 100 -10.58 -6.30 5.97
C ASP A 100 -9.22 -6.99 5.93
N VAL A 101 -9.04 -7.95 5.02
CA VAL A 101 -7.76 -8.65 4.82
C VAL A 101 -6.71 -7.73 4.23
N LEU A 102 -7.07 -6.89 3.25
CA LEU A 102 -6.14 -5.89 2.71
C LEU A 102 -5.71 -4.91 3.80
N HIS A 103 -6.64 -4.49 4.66
CA HIS A 103 -6.35 -3.62 5.80
C HIS A 103 -5.35 -4.28 6.76
N GLU A 104 -5.59 -5.54 7.15
CA GLU A 104 -4.68 -6.30 8.01
C GLU A 104 -3.28 -6.42 7.41
N LEU A 105 -3.17 -6.73 6.11
CA LEU A 105 -1.87 -6.82 5.42
C LEU A 105 -1.13 -5.48 5.41
N VAL A 106 -1.84 -4.37 5.23
CA VAL A 106 -1.26 -3.03 5.30
C VAL A 106 -0.78 -2.72 6.72
N GLU A 107 -1.59 -2.99 7.74
CA GLU A 107 -1.22 -2.76 9.13
C GLU A 107 -0.01 -3.59 9.54
N GLN A 108 0.02 -4.88 9.20
CA GLN A 108 1.13 -5.78 9.49
C GLN A 108 2.42 -5.36 8.77
N ALA A 109 2.31 -4.84 7.54
CA ALA A 109 3.47 -4.38 6.80
C ALA A 109 4.02 -3.05 7.34
N ILE A 110 3.15 -2.18 7.86
CA ILE A 110 3.56 -0.87 8.39
C ILE A 110 4.05 -0.96 9.85
N ALA A 111 3.44 -1.82 10.67
CA ALA A 111 3.69 -1.88 12.12
C ALA A 111 5.17 -1.99 12.52
N PRO A 112 6.03 -2.79 11.85
CA PRO A 112 7.46 -2.89 12.19
C PRO A 112 8.25 -1.60 11.92
N HIS A 113 7.72 -0.69 11.10
CA HIS A 113 8.38 0.54 10.67
C HIS A 113 7.87 1.79 11.41
N VAL A 114 6.88 1.62 12.29
CA VAL A 114 6.30 2.70 13.08
C VAL A 114 6.71 2.52 14.53
N ASP A 115 7.20 3.59 15.15
CA ASP A 115 7.44 3.61 16.59
C ASP A 115 6.11 3.45 17.32
N LEU A 116 5.89 2.27 17.90
CA LEU A 116 4.65 1.93 18.61
C LEU A 116 4.42 2.80 19.84
N GLY A 117 5.48 3.37 20.43
CA GLY A 117 5.37 4.31 21.55
C GLY A 117 4.79 5.65 21.09
N VAL A 118 5.26 6.16 19.96
CA VAL A 118 4.69 7.37 19.32
C VAL A 118 3.26 7.12 18.87
N ARG A 119 2.99 5.96 18.27
CA ARG A 119 1.64 5.59 17.82
C ARG A 119 0.65 5.51 18.98
N ALA A 120 1.03 4.86 20.08
CA ALA A 120 0.18 4.75 21.27
C ALA A 120 -0.12 6.13 21.90
N ALA A 121 0.86 7.05 21.90
CA ALA A 121 0.65 8.41 22.37
C ALA A 121 -0.34 9.19 21.49
N VAL A 122 -0.20 9.09 20.16
CA VAL A 122 -1.12 9.71 19.20
C VAL A 122 -2.53 9.12 19.33
N GLU A 123 -2.66 7.80 19.45
CA GLU A 123 -3.97 7.13 19.63
C GLU A 123 -4.66 7.55 20.95
N GLN A 124 -3.89 7.75 22.03
CA GLN A 124 -4.43 8.29 23.29
C GLN A 124 -4.91 9.73 23.15
N GLU A 125 -4.16 10.57 22.45
CA GLU A 125 -4.53 11.96 22.20
C GLU A 125 -5.78 12.07 21.31
N GLU A 126 -5.83 11.31 20.21
CA GLU A 126 -7.02 11.23 19.35
C GLU A 126 -8.25 10.75 20.13
N ALA A 127 -8.11 9.74 21.00
CA ALA A 127 -9.21 9.27 21.84
C ALA A 127 -9.72 10.37 22.79
N ALA A 128 -8.81 11.12 23.41
CA ALA A 128 -9.16 12.23 24.30
C ALA A 128 -9.87 13.37 23.55
N GLU A 129 -9.38 13.72 22.36
CA GLU A 129 -10.03 14.70 21.47
C GLU A 129 -11.42 14.24 21.03
N ARG A 130 -11.58 12.97 20.66
CA ARG A 130 -12.89 12.39 20.28
C ARG A 130 -13.90 12.50 21.41
N VAL A 131 -13.48 12.22 22.65
CA VAL A 131 -14.33 12.38 23.84
C VAL A 131 -14.69 13.85 24.07
N ALA A 132 -13.73 14.77 23.91
CA ALA A 132 -13.98 16.20 24.06
C ALA A 132 -14.97 16.73 23.00
N LEU A 133 -14.79 16.36 21.73
CA LEU A 133 -15.70 16.71 20.63
C LEU A 133 -17.09 16.13 20.84
N GLN A 134 -17.21 14.86 21.24
CA GLN A 134 -18.51 14.26 21.56
C GLN A 134 -19.23 14.99 22.70
N ARG A 135 -18.51 15.40 23.75
CA ARG A 135 -19.07 16.22 24.84
C ARG A 135 -19.53 17.59 24.35
N LEU A 136 -18.82 18.20 23.41
CA LEU A 136 -19.14 19.49 22.83
C LEU A 136 -20.40 19.41 21.96
N VAL A 137 -20.49 18.41 21.07
CA VAL A 137 -21.67 18.11 20.26
C VAL A 137 -22.91 17.83 21.13
N ARG A 138 -22.76 17.02 22.19
CA ARG A 138 -23.85 16.73 23.14
C ARG A 138 -24.34 17.98 23.88
N ARG A 139 -23.47 18.95 24.17
CA ARG A 139 -23.86 20.24 24.77
C ARG A 139 -24.54 21.14 23.75
N TRP A 140 -24.07 21.13 22.51
CA TRP A 140 -24.62 21.95 21.44
C TRP A 140 -26.06 21.53 21.09
N ARG A 141 -26.31 20.23 20.94
CA ARG A 141 -27.68 19.69 20.76
C ARG A 141 -28.64 20.11 21.88
N ARG A 142 -28.21 20.00 23.14
CA ARG A 142 -29.02 20.41 24.31
C ARG A 142 -29.36 21.90 24.39
N ARG A 143 -28.64 22.77 23.69
CA ARG A 143 -28.96 24.21 23.62
C ARG A 143 -29.88 24.57 22.46
N GLN A 144 -30.00 23.70 21.45
CA GLN A 144 -30.89 23.89 20.31
C GLN A 144 -32.32 23.37 20.60
N ASP A 145 -32.47 22.46 21.56
CA ASP A 145 -33.76 21.91 22.02
C ASP A 145 -34.40 22.73 23.18
N ARG A 146 -33.99 23.99 23.39
CA ARG A 146 -34.54 24.95 24.36
C ARG A 146 -34.95 26.22 23.65
#